data_AF-A0A3Q7JQG6-F1
#
_entry.id   AF-A0A3Q7JQG6-F1
#
_cell.length_a   1.000
_cell.length_b   1.000
_cell.length_c   1.000
_cell.angle_alpha   90.00
_cell.angle_beta   90.00
_cell.angle_gamma   90.00
#
_symmetry.space_group_name_H-M   'P 1'
#
loop_
_entity.id
_entity.type
_entity.pdbx_description
1 polymer ?
#
loop_
_entity_poly.entity_id
_entity_poly.type
_entity_poly.pdbx_seq_one_letter_code
_entity_poly.pdbx_strand_id
1 'polypeptide(L)'
;MENLINLRHLDTTGTSLLKMPLHPSKLKNLHVLVGFEFILGGCNDLRMVDLGELRNLHGFISVLELQNVVDRREALKANMMIKEHVEMLSLEWSESIADSSQTEGDILEKLQPNTNIKELEIAGYGGTKLPN
;
A
#
# COMPACT_ATOMS: atom_id res chain seq x y z
N MET A 1 6.34 3.40 18.40
CA MET A 1 4.85 3.30 18.38
C MET A 1 4.32 1.99 18.97
N GLU A 2 5.17 1.07 19.43
CA GLU A 2 4.76 -0.31 19.77
C GLU A 2 3.85 -0.45 21.00
N ASN A 3 3.70 0.60 21.83
CA ASN A 3 2.89 0.57 23.05
C ASN A 3 1.54 1.31 22.92
N LEU A 4 1.15 1.74 21.71
CA LEU A 4 -0.06 2.53 21.48
C LEU A 4 -1.30 1.64 21.29
N ILE A 5 -1.54 0.73 22.24
CA ILE A 5 -2.62 -0.27 22.16
C ILE A 5 -4.04 0.32 22.15
N ASN A 6 -4.21 1.55 22.65
CA ASN A 6 -5.50 2.26 22.70
C ASN A 6 -5.63 3.32 21.58
N LEU A 7 -4.69 3.36 20.64
CA LEU A 7 -4.75 4.31 19.53
C LEU A 7 -5.92 3.96 18.63
N ARG A 8 -6.84 4.92 18.45
CA ARG A 8 -8.06 4.76 17.63
C ARG A 8 -8.00 5.53 16.33
N HIS A 9 -7.32 6.67 16.34
CA HIS A 9 -7.22 7.56 15.19
C HIS A 9 -5.77 7.98 15.06
N LEU A 10 -5.18 7.70 13.90
CA LEU A 10 -3.84 8.14 13.54
C LEU A 10 -3.94 8.86 12.20
N ASP A 11 -3.72 10.17 12.23
CA ASP A 11 -3.67 11.01 11.04
C ASP A 11 -2.24 11.51 10.86
N THR A 12 -1.64 11.17 9.74
CA THR A 12 -0.27 11.55 9.38
C THR A 12 -0.23 12.49 8.17
N THR A 13 -1.40 13.04 7.79
CA THR A 13 -1.53 14.05 6.74
C THR A 13 -0.68 15.28 7.05
N GLY A 14 0.05 15.79 6.05
CA GLY A 14 0.88 16.99 6.20
C GLY A 14 2.17 16.81 7.00
N THR A 15 2.47 15.59 7.45
CA THR A 15 3.80 15.22 7.94
C THR A 15 4.63 14.63 6.81
N SER A 16 5.96 14.62 6.93
CA SER A 16 6.77 13.71 6.11
C SER A 16 6.25 12.31 6.39
N LEU A 17 5.60 11.70 5.39
CA LEU A 17 4.73 10.55 5.56
C LEU A 17 5.38 9.52 6.48
N LEU A 18 4.67 9.19 7.56
CA LEU A 18 5.22 8.30 8.56
C LEU A 18 5.25 6.89 7.98
N LYS A 19 6.46 6.30 7.94
CA LYS A 19 6.65 4.89 7.65
C LYS A 19 5.81 4.09 8.63
N MET A 20 4.99 3.18 8.11
CA MET A 20 4.09 2.41 8.95
C MET A 20 4.85 1.65 10.05
N PRO A 21 4.39 1.68 11.32
CA PRO A 21 5.04 0.90 12.37
C PRO A 21 5.00 -0.60 12.02
N LEU A 22 6.11 -1.30 12.28
CA LEU A 22 6.44 -2.67 11.85
C LEU A 22 5.36 -3.75 12.05
N HIS A 23 4.28 -3.49 12.78
CA HIS A 23 3.27 -4.48 13.14
C HIS A 23 1.88 -3.83 13.19
N PRO A 24 1.22 -3.61 12.04
CA PRO A 24 -0.17 -3.12 12.03
C PRO A 24 -1.11 -4.00 12.87
N SER A 25 -0.82 -5.31 12.96
CA SER A 25 -1.49 -6.28 13.83
C SER A 25 -1.45 -5.96 15.34
N LYS A 26 -0.48 -5.15 15.81
CA LYS A 26 -0.42 -4.68 17.21
C LYS A 26 -1.37 -3.52 17.48
N LEU A 27 -1.83 -2.80 16.45
CA LEU A 27 -2.74 -1.66 16.57
C LEU A 27 -4.21 -2.11 16.55
N LYS A 28 -4.56 -3.03 17.47
CA LYS A 28 -5.86 -3.73 17.51
C LYS A 28 -7.08 -2.82 17.65
N ASN A 29 -6.91 -1.62 18.21
CA ASN A 29 -7.99 -0.66 18.43
C ASN A 29 -7.99 0.49 17.40
N LEU A 30 -7.16 0.42 16.36
CA LEU A 30 -7.09 1.46 15.35
C LEU A 30 -8.33 1.41 14.46
N HIS A 31 -9.11 2.47 14.52
CA HIS A 31 -10.34 2.62 13.73
C HIS A 31 -10.12 3.47 12.49
N VAL A 32 -9.16 4.39 12.50
CA VAL A 32 -8.90 5.29 11.37
C VAL A 32 -7.41 5.50 11.25
N LEU A 33 -6.87 5.22 10.06
CA LEU A 33 -5.50 5.55 9.67
C LEU A 33 -5.55 6.40 8.39
N VAL A 34 -4.97 7.60 8.44
CA VAL A 34 -4.95 8.54 7.31
C VAL A 34 -3.52 8.87 6.91
N GLY A 35 -3.23 8.73 5.61
CA GLY A 35 -2.07 9.37 4.98
C GLY A 35 -0.72 8.74 5.30
N PHE A 36 -0.55 7.45 4.99
CA PHE A 36 0.65 6.68 5.37
C PHE A 36 1.36 6.06 4.16
N GLU A 37 2.66 5.78 4.36
CA GLU A 37 3.52 5.06 3.42
C GLU A 37 3.68 3.60 3.84
N PHE A 38 3.31 2.71 2.93
CA PHE A 38 3.50 1.28 3.03
C PHE A 38 4.69 0.87 2.16
N ILE A 39 5.86 0.72 2.79
CA ILE A 39 7.09 0.35 2.08
C ILE A 39 7.22 -1.17 2.09
N LEU A 40 7.19 -1.78 0.90
CA LEU A 40 7.34 -3.21 0.73
C LEU A 40 8.82 -3.61 0.81
N GLY A 41 9.11 -4.68 1.55
CA GLY A 41 10.49 -5.08 1.79
C GLY A 41 11.31 -4.09 2.63
N GLY A 42 12.63 -4.25 2.65
CA GLY A 42 13.55 -3.45 3.46
C GLY A 42 13.65 -3.91 4.92
N CYS A 43 13.98 -3.01 5.86
CA CYS A 43 14.26 -3.35 7.26
C CYS A 43 13.08 -3.94 8.05
N ASN A 44 11.86 -3.80 7.52
CA ASN A 44 10.64 -4.16 8.24
C ASN A 44 9.96 -5.43 7.68
N ASP A 45 10.50 -6.02 6.60
CA ASP A 45 9.97 -7.22 5.92
C ASP A 45 8.45 -7.19 5.67
N LEU A 46 7.88 -6.00 5.42
CA LEU A 46 6.45 -5.85 5.15
C LEU A 46 6.10 -6.45 3.79
N ARG A 47 4.96 -7.15 3.77
CA ARG A 47 4.41 -7.83 2.60
C ARG A 47 2.98 -7.38 2.32
N MET A 48 2.49 -7.72 1.14
CA MET A 48 1.12 -7.41 0.71
C MET A 48 0.06 -7.97 1.67
N VAL A 49 0.33 -9.10 2.34
CA VAL A 49 -0.59 -9.64 3.35
C VAL A 49 -0.78 -8.69 4.54
N ASP A 50 0.26 -7.98 4.96
CA ASP A 50 0.19 -7.06 6.09
C ASP A 50 -0.64 -5.82 5.72
N LEU A 51 -0.60 -5.39 4.45
CA LEU A 51 -1.51 -4.38 3.91
C LEU A 51 -2.96 -4.88 3.84
N GLY A 52 -3.17 -6.18 3.62
CA GLY A 52 -4.48 -6.82 3.66
C GLY A 52 -5.16 -6.81 5.03
N GLU A 53 -4.37 -6.79 6.11
CA GLU A 53 -4.89 -6.73 7.48
C GLU A 53 -5.45 -5.35 7.84
N LEU A 54 -5.03 -4.30 7.10
CA LEU A 54 -5.46 -2.92 7.29
C LEU A 54 -6.78 -2.66 6.57
N ARG A 55 -7.88 -2.71 7.32
CA ARG A 55 -9.24 -2.51 6.78
C ARG A 55 -9.71 -1.05 6.85
N ASN A 56 -9.48 -0.40 7.99
CA ASN A 56 -10.04 0.93 8.26
C ASN A 56 -9.06 2.05 7.88
N LEU A 57 -8.68 2.06 6.61
CA LEU A 57 -7.82 3.09 6.04
C LEU A 57 -8.67 4.19 5.41
N HIS A 58 -8.27 5.43 5.62
CA HIS A 58 -9.01 6.62 5.18
C HIS A 58 -8.11 7.57 4.41
N GLY A 59 -8.71 8.36 3.53
CA GLY A 59 -8.00 9.41 2.80
C GLY A 59 -7.10 8.81 1.73
N PHE A 60 -5.79 8.88 1.91
CA PHE A 60 -4.83 8.43 0.91
C PHE A 60 -3.85 7.38 1.46
N ILE A 61 -3.40 6.50 0.57
CA ILE A 61 -2.39 5.47 0.85
C ILE A 61 -1.32 5.51 -0.24
N SER A 62 -0.06 5.41 0.17
CA SER A 62 1.07 5.23 -0.75
C SER A 62 1.70 3.85 -0.53
N VAL A 63 1.87 3.06 -1.58
CA VAL A 63 2.55 1.76 -1.55
C VAL A 63 3.84 1.87 -2.35
N LEU A 64 4.97 1.73 -1.68
CA LEU A 64 6.30 1.96 -2.24
C LEU A 64 7.08 0.67 -2.37
N GLU A 65 8.11 0.72 -3.21
CA GLU A 65 9.04 -0.37 -3.44
C GLU A 65 8.33 -1.64 -3.96
N LEU A 66 7.32 -1.45 -4.83
CA LEU A 66 6.49 -2.53 -5.38
C LEU A 66 7.28 -3.57 -6.19
N GLN A 67 8.50 -3.26 -6.63
CA GLN A 67 9.40 -4.23 -7.26
C GLN A 67 9.79 -5.37 -6.31
N ASN A 68 9.61 -5.22 -5.00
CA ASN A 68 9.85 -6.28 -4.01
C ASN A 68 8.72 -7.34 -3.99
N VAL A 69 7.62 -7.15 -4.72
CA VAL A 69 6.56 -8.17 -4.86
C VAL A 69 6.97 -9.20 -5.91
N VAL A 70 7.69 -10.23 -5.48
CA VAL A 70 8.24 -11.28 -6.38
C VAL A 70 7.13 -12.16 -6.96
N ASP A 71 6.17 -12.60 -6.15
CA ASP A 71 4.99 -13.33 -6.62
C ASP A 71 3.82 -12.35 -6.81
N ARG A 72 3.47 -12.08 -8.08
CA ARG A 72 2.33 -11.23 -8.46
C ARG A 72 1.00 -11.61 -7.79
N ARG A 73 0.81 -12.88 -7.39
CA ARG A 73 -0.40 -13.31 -6.68
C ARG A 73 -0.48 -12.73 -5.28
N GLU A 74 0.64 -12.29 -4.71
CA GLU A 74 0.63 -11.60 -3.42
C GLU A 74 -0.09 -10.26 -3.48
N ALA A 75 -0.17 -9.63 -4.65
CA ALA A 75 -0.91 -8.38 -4.81
C ALA A 75 -2.38 -8.52 -4.40
N LEU A 76 -3.00 -9.69 -4.63
CA LEU A 76 -4.36 -10.00 -4.18
C LEU A 76 -4.49 -9.95 -2.64
N LYS A 77 -3.41 -10.25 -1.92
CA LYS A 77 -3.41 -10.27 -0.46
C LYS A 77 -3.51 -8.87 0.14
N ALA A 78 -3.17 -7.81 -0.61
CA ALA A 78 -3.39 -6.44 -0.16
C ALA A 78 -4.86 -6.09 -0.03
N ASN A 79 -5.77 -6.85 -0.67
CA ASN A 79 -7.21 -6.72 -0.53
C ASN A 79 -7.66 -5.25 -0.61
N MET A 80 -7.31 -4.56 -1.71
CA MET A 80 -7.58 -3.13 -1.84
C MET A 80 -9.07 -2.84 -2.04
N MET A 81 -9.84 -3.81 -2.53
CA MET A 81 -11.29 -3.71 -2.68
C MET A 81 -12.04 -3.44 -1.37
N ILE A 82 -11.55 -3.89 -0.21
CA ILE A 82 -12.26 -3.67 1.07
C ILE A 82 -11.97 -2.32 1.73
N LYS A 83 -11.07 -1.51 1.16
CA LYS A 83 -10.62 -0.23 1.73
C LYS A 83 -11.53 0.90 1.23
N GLU A 84 -12.81 0.83 1.60
CA GLU A 84 -13.89 1.68 1.08
C GLU A 84 -13.72 3.18 1.35
N HIS A 85 -12.91 3.56 2.35
CA HIS A 85 -12.71 4.96 2.74
C HIS A 85 -11.42 5.57 2.21
N VAL A 86 -10.67 4.83 1.40
CA VAL A 86 -9.52 5.37 0.67
C VAL A 86 -10.04 6.01 -0.62
N GLU A 87 -9.61 7.24 -0.87
CA GLU A 87 -9.99 8.04 -2.04
C GLU A 87 -8.79 8.33 -2.96
N MET A 88 -7.56 8.20 -2.45
CA MET A 88 -6.34 8.38 -3.25
C MET A 88 -5.36 7.23 -3.03
N LEU A 89 -4.83 6.69 -4.12
CA LEU A 89 -3.85 5.60 -4.11
C LEU A 89 -2.60 6.03 -4.88
N SER A 90 -1.44 5.96 -4.23
CA SER A 90 -0.13 6.13 -4.88
C SER A 90 0.62 4.80 -4.89
N LEU A 91 1.17 4.43 -6.04
CA LEU A 91 1.90 3.19 -6.27
C LEU A 91 3.27 3.53 -6.86
N GLU A 92 4.33 3.14 -6.15
CA GLU A 92 5.70 3.50 -6.53
C GLU A 92 6.60 2.27 -6.64
N TRP A 93 7.31 2.20 -7.76
CA TRP A 93 8.43 1.31 -8.00
C TRP A 93 9.73 2.11 -7.94
N SER A 94 10.80 1.51 -7.41
CA SER A 94 12.13 2.08 -7.57
C SER A 94 12.49 2.10 -9.06
N GLU A 95 13.20 3.14 -9.54
CA GLU A 95 13.73 3.18 -10.92
C GLU A 95 14.63 1.96 -11.20
N SER A 96 14.04 0.90 -11.75
CA SER A 96 14.68 -0.39 -12.02
C SER A 96 14.98 -0.52 -13.51
N ILE A 97 16.21 -0.94 -13.84
CA ILE A 97 16.82 -0.85 -15.17
C ILE A 97 16.56 -2.10 -16.07
N ALA A 98 15.84 -3.14 -15.63
CA ALA A 98 15.67 -4.33 -16.49
C ALA A 98 14.39 -5.18 -16.25
N ASP A 99 13.70 -5.49 -17.35
CA ASP A 99 12.80 -6.64 -17.62
C ASP A 99 11.64 -6.96 -16.65
N SER A 100 11.30 -6.10 -15.69
CA SER A 100 10.18 -6.28 -14.78
C SER A 100 8.78 -5.94 -15.35
N SER A 101 8.71 -5.37 -16.56
CA SER A 101 7.49 -4.78 -17.14
C SER A 101 6.24 -5.68 -17.14
N GLN A 102 6.37 -6.98 -17.42
CA GLN A 102 5.22 -7.91 -17.38
C GLN A 102 4.75 -8.17 -15.95
N THR A 103 5.69 -8.30 -15.01
CA THR A 103 5.40 -8.57 -13.60
C THR A 103 4.72 -7.38 -12.94
N GLU A 104 5.13 -6.16 -13.27
CA GLU A 104 4.54 -4.93 -12.71
C GLU A 104 3.10 -4.74 -13.19
N GLY A 105 2.82 -4.95 -14.48
CA GLY A 105 1.46 -4.88 -15.01
C GLY A 105 0.53 -5.93 -14.38
N ASP A 106 1.06 -7.13 -14.15
CA ASP A 106 0.37 -8.21 -13.43
C ASP A 106 0.03 -7.84 -11.97
N ILE A 107 0.90 -7.10 -11.29
CA ILE A 107 0.68 -6.59 -9.93
C ILE A 107 -0.44 -5.56 -9.94
N LEU A 108 -0.39 -4.58 -10.84
CA LEU A 108 -1.44 -3.56 -11.00
C LEU A 108 -2.82 -4.19 -11.22
N GLU A 109 -2.92 -5.17 -12.11
CA GLU A 109 -4.17 -5.90 -12.39
C GLU A 109 -4.74 -6.60 -11.14
N LYS A 110 -3.86 -7.14 -10.29
CA LYS A 110 -4.24 -7.94 -9.12
C LYS A 110 -4.48 -7.12 -7.85
N LEU A 111 -4.02 -5.87 -7.81
CA LEU A 111 -4.30 -4.98 -6.67
C LEU A 111 -5.81 -4.76 -6.51
N GLN A 112 -6.54 -4.59 -7.62
CA GLN A 112 -7.99 -4.39 -7.67
C GLN A 112 -8.45 -3.37 -6.60
N PRO A 113 -8.11 -2.09 -6.75
CA PRO A 113 -8.55 -1.07 -5.80
C PRO A 113 -10.08 -0.94 -5.75
N ASN A 114 -10.60 -0.46 -4.63
CA ASN A 114 -12.02 -0.13 -4.49
C ASN A 114 -12.41 0.97 -5.50
N THR A 115 -13.66 0.94 -5.97
CA THR A 115 -14.21 1.93 -6.92
C THR A 115 -14.32 3.36 -6.37
N ASN A 116 -14.14 3.54 -5.06
CA ASN A 116 -14.16 4.85 -4.40
C ASN A 116 -12.85 5.64 -4.57
N ILE A 117 -11.81 5.03 -5.15
CA ILE A 117 -10.58 5.74 -5.52
C ILE A 117 -10.90 6.80 -6.58
N LYS A 118 -10.63 8.06 -6.25
CA LYS A 118 -10.80 9.25 -7.09
C LYS A 118 -9.50 9.66 -7.76
N GLU A 119 -8.37 9.41 -7.11
CA GLU A 119 -7.03 9.79 -7.58
C GLU A 119 -6.09 8.58 -7.53
N LEU A 120 -5.40 8.31 -8.64
CA LEU A 120 -4.41 7.26 -8.76
C LEU A 120 -3.11 7.85 -9.29
N GLU A 121 -2.04 7.69 -8.52
CA GLU A 121 -0.68 8.04 -8.92
C GLU A 121 0.14 6.77 -9.09
N ILE A 122 0.86 6.68 -10.21
CA ILE A 122 1.77 5.57 -10.48
C ILE A 122 3.12 6.16 -10.89
N ALA A 123 4.16 5.84 -10.13
CA ALA A 123 5.53 6.32 -10.34
C ALA A 123 6.51 5.15 -10.47
N GLY A 124 7.55 5.32 -11.29
CA GLY A 124 8.59 4.31 -11.50
C GLY A 124 8.16 3.03 -12.22
N TYR A 125 6.91 2.94 -12.68
CA TYR A 125 6.38 1.81 -13.45
C TYR A 125 7.12 1.66 -14.79
N GLY A 126 7.81 0.54 -14.97
CA GLY A 126 8.54 0.17 -16.17
C GLY A 126 7.70 -0.56 -17.23
N GLY A 127 6.41 -0.78 -16.96
CA GLY A 127 5.48 -1.37 -17.92
C GLY A 127 5.13 -0.42 -19.08
N THR A 128 4.94 -1.00 -20.28
CA THR A 128 4.59 -0.22 -21.48
C THR A 128 3.09 0.00 -21.64
N LYS A 129 2.27 -0.69 -20.85
CA LYS A 129 0.80 -0.61 -20.87
C LYS A 129 0.27 -0.70 -19.45
N LEU A 130 -0.79 0.06 -19.17
CA LEU A 130 -1.58 -0.15 -17.95
C LEU A 130 -2.59 -1.28 -18.19
N PRO A 131 -2.89 -2.09 -17.16
CA PRO A 131 -3.98 -3.05 -17.23
C PRO A 131 -5.32 -2.32 -17.37
N ASN A 132 -6.28 -2.98 -18.04
CA ASN A 132 -7.62 -2.46 -18.26
C ASN A 132 -8.50 -2.52 -17.01
#